data_AF-A0A8S8XD08-F1
#
_entry.id   AF-A0A8S8XD08-F1
#
_cell.length_a   1.000
_cell.length_b   1.000
_cell.length_c   1.000
_cell.angle_alpha   90.00
_cell.angle_beta   90.00
_cell.angle_gamma   90.00
#
_symmetry.space_group_name_H-M   'P 1'
#
loop_
_entity.id
_entity.type
_entity.pdbx_description
1 polymer ?
#
loop_
_entity_poly.entity_id
_entity_poly.type
_entity_poly.pdbx_seq_one_letter_code
_entity_poly.pdbx_strand_id
1 'polypeptide(L)'
;MNSRDGLPFVDYAYPTVRGDRAPLVLIGEAPGADEVKQGRPFCGRAGKLLDQQLAVIDIDRNACLVANVFRYRPPDNKIDHFFASKRKAAAENVALDESHGKFGSSFVRAQYAPEITHLLDTLNQLKPRAIVVLGRVPLWALTGREGLTALRGQKLAGRISGVPIVPAYHPSYLARLINMDKNAEATFRADLVLARDA
;
A
#
# COMPACT_ATOMS: atom_id res chain seq x y z
N MET A 1 -23.61 11.02 -13.36
CA MET A 1 -22.72 10.23 -14.23
C MET A 1 -21.56 11.13 -14.61
N ASN A 2 -20.34 10.61 -14.52
CA ASN A 2 -19.03 11.24 -14.74
C ASN A 2 -18.50 12.06 -13.55
N SER A 3 -17.25 11.91 -13.12
CA SER A 3 -16.07 11.53 -13.90
C SER A 3 -15.06 10.71 -13.09
N ARG A 4 -14.68 9.55 -13.63
CA ARG A 4 -13.43 8.84 -13.33
C ARG A 4 -12.19 9.63 -13.84
N ASP A 5 -12.38 10.86 -14.31
CA ASP A 5 -11.39 11.75 -14.89
C ASP A 5 -10.56 12.39 -13.77
N GLY A 6 -9.36 11.88 -13.56
CA GLY A 6 -8.44 12.32 -12.51
C GLY A 6 -7.74 11.17 -11.79
N LEU A 7 -8.27 9.96 -11.92
CA LEU A 7 -7.56 8.75 -11.50
C LEU A 7 -6.48 8.42 -12.55
N PRO A 8 -5.20 8.26 -12.17
CA PRO A 8 -4.13 7.84 -13.08
C PRO A 8 -4.34 6.42 -13.64
N PHE A 9 -5.20 5.61 -13.01
CA PHE A 9 -5.65 4.32 -13.52
C PHE A 9 -7.07 4.02 -12.99
N VAL A 10 -7.92 3.49 -13.87
CA VAL A 10 -9.39 3.38 -13.67
C VAL A 10 -9.76 2.23 -12.72
N ASP A 11 -8.90 1.21 -12.61
CA ASP A 11 -9.01 0.08 -11.68
C ASP A 11 -7.65 -0.61 -11.45
N TYR A 12 -7.56 -1.53 -10.48
CA TYR A 12 -6.32 -2.27 -10.22
C TYR A 12 -5.98 -3.24 -11.36
N ALA A 13 -4.71 -3.21 -11.78
CA ALA A 13 -4.20 -4.19 -12.73
C ALA A 13 -4.04 -5.55 -12.04
N TYR A 14 -4.94 -6.49 -12.36
CA TYR A 14 -4.88 -7.85 -11.87
C TYR A 14 -3.63 -8.58 -12.40
N PRO A 15 -3.13 -9.60 -11.68
CA PRO A 15 -1.98 -10.39 -12.12
C PRO A 15 -2.18 -10.90 -13.55
N THR A 16 -1.20 -10.67 -14.41
CA THR A 16 -1.24 -11.11 -15.81
C THR A 16 -0.77 -12.55 -15.97
N VAL A 17 -0.02 -13.05 -14.99
CA VAL A 17 0.38 -14.46 -14.88
C VAL A 17 -0.46 -15.11 -13.79
N ARG A 18 -1.11 -16.24 -14.12
CA ARG A 18 -1.79 -17.08 -13.14
C ARG A 18 -0.82 -18.14 -12.65
N GLY A 19 -0.57 -18.17 -11.34
CA GLY A 19 0.15 -19.26 -10.69
C GLY A 19 -0.81 -20.29 -10.09
N ASP A 20 -0.25 -21.35 -9.53
CA ASP A 20 -1.00 -22.44 -8.88
C ASP A 20 -1.62 -22.02 -7.53
N ARG A 21 -1.21 -20.87 -6.99
CA ARG A 21 -1.72 -20.31 -5.75
C ARG A 21 -2.43 -18.98 -6.01
N ALA A 22 -3.31 -18.60 -5.08
CA ALA A 22 -3.86 -17.25 -5.05
C ALA A 22 -2.71 -16.21 -5.03
N PRO A 23 -2.89 -15.04 -5.66
CA PRO A 23 -1.80 -14.10 -5.85
C PRO A 23 -1.31 -13.53 -4.52
N LEU A 24 -0.02 -13.22 -4.47
CA LEU A 24 0.54 -12.33 -3.46
C LEU A 24 0.14 -10.89 -3.81
N VAL A 25 -0.22 -10.10 -2.81
CA VAL A 25 -0.60 -8.69 -3.00
C VAL A 25 0.45 -7.78 -2.38
N LEU A 26 0.84 -6.73 -3.09
CA LEU A 26 1.74 -5.68 -2.61
C LEU A 26 0.98 -4.34 -2.62
N ILE A 27 0.78 -3.72 -1.45
CA ILE A 27 0.04 -2.46 -1.32
C ILE A 27 0.96 -1.33 -0.84
N GLY A 28 1.08 -0.28 -1.64
CA GLY A 28 1.71 0.98 -1.29
C GLY A 28 0.71 2.06 -0.85
N GLU A 29 1.20 3.29 -0.74
CA GLU A 29 0.47 4.42 -0.16
C GLU A 29 -0.39 5.12 -1.22
N ALA A 30 0.27 5.67 -2.24
CA ALA A 30 -0.30 6.46 -3.33
C ALA A 30 0.67 6.48 -4.52
N PRO A 31 0.20 6.73 -5.76
CA PRO A 31 1.08 6.85 -6.92
C PRO A 31 1.99 8.09 -6.85
N GLY A 32 3.23 7.93 -7.32
CA GLY A 32 4.16 9.01 -7.59
C GLY A 32 4.00 9.56 -9.02
N ALA A 33 4.92 10.45 -9.43
CA ALA A 33 4.83 11.13 -10.71
C ALA A 33 4.99 10.17 -11.91
N ASP A 34 5.92 9.22 -11.80
CA ASP A 34 6.14 8.20 -12.83
C ASP A 34 4.92 7.28 -12.96
N GLU A 35 4.33 6.89 -11.83
CA GLU A 35 3.13 6.04 -11.80
C GLU A 35 1.94 6.73 -12.45
N VAL A 36 1.77 8.05 -12.23
CA VAL A 36 0.74 8.84 -12.92
C VAL A 36 1.00 8.89 -14.42
N LYS A 37 2.24 9.14 -14.83
CA LYS A 37 2.60 9.26 -16.25
C LYS A 37 2.44 7.95 -17.01
N GLN A 38 2.74 6.82 -16.38
CA GLN A 38 2.75 5.50 -17.01
C GLN A 38 1.47 4.68 -16.74
N GLY A 39 0.60 5.15 -15.85
CA GLY A 39 -0.63 4.45 -15.45
C GLY A 39 -0.37 3.11 -14.75
N ARG A 40 0.82 2.89 -14.17
CA ARG A 40 1.23 1.63 -13.55
C ARG A 40 1.78 1.86 -12.14
N PRO A 41 1.27 1.19 -11.09
CA PRO A 41 1.83 1.27 -9.75
C PRO A 41 3.29 0.81 -9.70
N PHE A 42 4.09 1.50 -8.88
CA PHE A 42 5.50 1.17 -8.66
C PHE A 42 6.28 1.00 -9.97
N CYS A 43 6.25 2.00 -10.85
CA CYS A 43 7.05 2.01 -12.09
C CYS A 43 8.21 3.03 -12.05
N GLY A 44 8.27 3.87 -11.02
CA GLY A 44 9.39 4.78 -10.76
C GLY A 44 10.58 4.10 -10.06
N ARG A 45 11.48 4.92 -9.48
CA ARG A 45 12.69 4.44 -8.78
C ARG A 45 12.37 3.47 -7.64
N ALA A 46 11.34 3.75 -6.85
CA ALA A 46 10.89 2.90 -5.75
C ALA A 46 10.39 1.54 -6.25
N GLY A 47 9.70 1.54 -7.39
CA GLY A 47 9.25 0.33 -8.05
C GLY A 47 10.37 -0.52 -8.59
N LYS A 48 11.39 0.09 -9.23
CA LYS A 48 12.58 -0.64 -9.69
C LYS A 48 13.31 -1.33 -8.54
N LEU A 49 13.43 -0.66 -7.39
CA LEU A 49 14.02 -1.29 -6.21
C LEU A 49 13.16 -2.45 -5.71
N LEU A 50 11.83 -2.28 -5.65
CA LEU A 50 10.92 -3.38 -5.31
C LEU A 50 11.10 -4.57 -6.24
N ASP A 51 11.15 -4.35 -7.55
CA ASP A 51 11.32 -5.39 -8.57
C ASP A 51 12.64 -6.14 -8.38
N GLN A 52 13.73 -5.43 -8.08
CA GLN A 52 15.02 -6.05 -7.76
C GLN A 52 14.93 -6.95 -6.53
N GLN A 53 14.29 -6.48 -5.45
CA GLN A 53 14.18 -7.28 -4.23
C GLN A 53 13.28 -8.50 -4.40
N LEU A 54 12.20 -8.40 -5.19
CA LEU A 54 11.33 -9.53 -5.52
C LEU A 54 12.07 -10.59 -6.34
N ALA A 55 12.86 -10.17 -7.34
CA ALA A 55 13.64 -11.06 -8.19
C ALA A 55 14.68 -11.88 -7.42
N VAL A 56 15.32 -11.28 -6.40
CA VAL A 56 16.33 -11.97 -5.56
C VAL A 56 15.75 -13.15 -4.76
N ILE A 57 14.42 -13.16 -4.53
CA ILE A 57 13.73 -14.17 -3.72
C ILE A 57 12.69 -14.95 -4.52
N ASP A 58 12.83 -14.95 -5.85
CA ASP A 58 12.01 -15.69 -6.80
C ASP A 58 10.50 -15.38 -6.70
N ILE A 59 10.15 -14.11 -6.47
CA ILE A 59 8.76 -13.65 -6.58
C ILE A 59 8.58 -12.98 -7.95
N ASP A 60 7.79 -13.61 -8.83
CA ASP A 60 7.38 -12.98 -10.08
C ASP A 60 6.38 -11.84 -9.80
N ARG A 61 6.80 -10.61 -10.12
CA ARG A 61 5.95 -9.42 -10.04
C ARG A 61 4.66 -9.58 -10.84
N ASN A 62 4.69 -10.24 -11.99
CA ASN A 62 3.53 -10.37 -12.87
C ASN A 62 2.49 -11.36 -12.33
N ALA A 63 2.88 -12.20 -11.37
CA ALA A 63 1.99 -13.05 -10.59
C ALA A 63 1.45 -12.36 -9.32
N CYS A 64 1.89 -11.13 -9.04
CA CYS A 64 1.42 -10.33 -7.92
C CYS A 64 0.39 -9.30 -8.36
N LEU A 65 -0.54 -8.96 -7.48
CA LEU A 65 -1.28 -7.70 -7.60
C LEU A 65 -0.45 -6.61 -6.92
N VAL A 66 -0.16 -5.53 -7.65
CA VAL A 66 0.58 -4.38 -7.11
C VAL A 66 -0.33 -3.16 -7.18
N ALA A 67 -0.64 -2.57 -6.02
CA ALA A 67 -1.61 -1.50 -5.90
C ALA A 67 -1.24 -0.49 -4.82
N ASN A 68 -2.07 0.54 -4.63
CA ASN A 68 -1.97 1.54 -3.59
C ASN A 68 -3.30 1.69 -2.86
N VAL A 69 -3.24 2.15 -1.61
CA VAL A 69 -4.44 2.54 -0.83
C VAL A 69 -5.20 3.65 -1.54
N PHE A 70 -4.51 4.75 -1.85
CA PHE A 70 -5.10 5.85 -2.60
C PHE A 70 -4.66 5.75 -4.06
N ARG A 71 -5.62 5.84 -4.99
CA ARG A 71 -5.29 5.86 -6.43
C ARG A 71 -4.95 7.24 -6.94
N TYR A 72 -5.10 8.30 -6.15
CA TYR A 72 -4.72 9.68 -6.50
C TYR A 72 -3.28 9.97 -6.10
N ARG A 73 -2.55 10.71 -6.93
CA ARG A 73 -1.26 11.28 -6.50
C ARG A 73 -1.53 12.50 -5.62
N PRO A 74 -1.07 12.52 -4.36
CA PRO A 74 -1.24 13.70 -3.53
C PRO A 74 -0.39 14.87 -4.06
N PRO A 75 -0.85 16.13 -3.93
CA PRO A 75 -0.05 17.32 -4.21
C PRO A 75 1.30 17.25 -3.49
N ASP A 76 2.37 17.62 -4.20
CA ASP A 76 3.76 17.55 -3.71
C ASP A 76 4.19 16.19 -3.14
N ASN A 77 3.48 15.10 -3.48
CA ASN A 77 3.69 13.78 -2.91
C ASN A 77 3.49 13.73 -1.37
N LYS A 78 2.67 14.63 -0.82
CA LYS A 78 2.40 14.75 0.62
C LYS A 78 1.18 13.92 1.03
N ILE A 79 1.42 12.77 1.63
CA ILE A 79 0.39 11.84 2.10
C ILE A 79 -0.62 12.48 3.05
N ASP A 80 -0.19 13.45 3.87
CA ASP A 80 -1.08 14.19 4.78
C ASP A 80 -2.21 14.92 4.05
N HIS A 81 -2.14 15.07 2.73
CA HIS A 81 -3.24 15.56 1.91
C HIS A 81 -4.52 14.71 2.07
N PHE A 82 -4.40 13.39 2.26
CA PHE A 82 -5.54 12.50 2.43
C PHE A 82 -6.17 12.58 3.81
N PHE A 83 -5.49 13.23 4.77
CA PHE A 83 -5.87 13.22 6.17
C PHE A 83 -6.11 14.63 6.70
N ALA A 84 -6.89 14.73 7.77
CA ALA A 84 -7.00 15.95 8.56
C ALA A 84 -7.36 15.63 10.01
N SER A 85 -6.85 16.44 10.95
CA SER A 85 -7.37 16.45 12.32
C SER A 85 -8.75 17.10 12.34
N LYS A 86 -9.57 16.83 13.37
CA LYS A 86 -10.89 17.46 13.51
C LYS A 86 -10.81 19.00 13.47
N ARG A 87 -9.77 19.58 14.08
CA ARG A 87 -9.51 21.03 14.06
C ARG A 87 -9.24 21.54 12.63
N LYS A 88 -8.34 20.88 11.89
CA LYS A 88 -8.00 21.25 10.51
C LYS A 88 -9.22 21.11 9.60
N ALA A 89 -9.98 20.03 9.79
CA ALA A 89 -11.18 19.76 9.02
C ALA A 89 -12.25 20.85 9.19
N ALA A 90 -12.51 21.29 10.43
CA ALA A 90 -13.41 22.40 10.70
C ALA A 90 -12.93 23.72 10.08
N ALA A 91 -11.64 24.02 10.16
CA ALA A 91 -11.06 25.24 9.59
C ALA A 91 -11.12 25.28 8.05
N GLU A 92 -10.97 24.13 7.39
CA GLU A 92 -11.01 24.00 5.93
C GLU A 92 -12.42 23.66 5.41
N ASN A 93 -13.42 23.54 6.29
CA ASN A 93 -14.77 23.08 5.97
C ASN A 93 -14.81 21.78 5.16
N VAL A 94 -14.00 20.79 5.58
CA VAL A 94 -13.95 19.46 4.95
C VAL A 94 -14.53 18.39 5.87
N ALA A 95 -15.27 17.45 5.29
CA ALA A 95 -15.79 16.31 6.01
C ALA A 95 -14.69 15.27 6.28
N LEU A 96 -14.81 14.56 7.40
CA LEU A 96 -13.95 13.44 7.80
C LEU A 96 -14.74 12.13 7.76
N ASP A 97 -14.05 11.03 7.44
CA ASP A 97 -14.56 9.69 7.69
C ASP A 97 -13.86 9.10 8.93
N GLU A 98 -14.65 8.76 9.95
CA GLU A 98 -14.14 8.16 11.19
C GLU A 98 -14.24 6.62 11.18
N SER A 99 -14.88 6.03 10.17
CA SER A 99 -15.18 4.59 10.11
C SER A 99 -13.92 3.73 9.97
N HIS A 100 -12.88 4.27 9.32
CA HIS A 100 -11.58 3.62 9.19
C HIS A 100 -10.64 3.87 10.38
N GLY A 101 -11.10 4.57 11.42
CA GLY A 101 -10.30 4.93 12.59
C GLY A 101 -9.27 6.02 12.31
N LYS A 102 -8.47 6.34 13.35
CA LYS A 102 -7.43 7.39 13.26
C LYS A 102 -6.16 6.84 12.62
N PHE A 103 -5.48 7.70 11.86
CA PHE A 103 -4.09 7.56 11.47
C PHE A 103 -3.28 8.66 12.17
N GLY A 104 -2.48 8.28 13.16
CA GLY A 104 -1.88 9.21 14.11
C GLY A 104 -2.97 10.00 14.85
N SER A 105 -2.95 11.32 14.70
CA SER A 105 -3.94 12.24 15.29
C SER A 105 -5.04 12.68 14.32
N SER A 106 -5.06 12.12 13.09
CA SER A 106 -5.93 12.55 12.00
C SER A 106 -6.86 11.43 11.54
N PHE A 107 -7.89 11.82 10.78
CA PHE A 107 -8.80 10.92 10.09
C PHE A 107 -8.65 11.12 8.59
N VAL A 108 -9.07 10.13 7.80
CA VAL A 108 -9.13 10.29 6.35
C VAL A 108 -10.20 11.33 6.01
N ARG A 109 -9.93 12.21 5.04
CA ARG A 109 -10.95 13.13 4.52
C ARG A 109 -12.02 12.30 3.82
N ALA A 110 -13.29 12.61 4.05
CA ALA A 110 -14.41 11.81 3.57
C ALA A 110 -14.38 11.56 2.05
N GLN A 111 -13.90 12.54 1.27
CA GLN A 111 -13.76 12.42 -0.18
C GLN A 111 -12.80 11.30 -0.64
N TYR A 112 -11.88 10.86 0.23
CA TYR A 112 -10.90 9.82 -0.08
C TYR A 112 -11.20 8.47 0.59
N ALA A 113 -12.17 8.41 1.52
CA ALA A 113 -12.59 7.17 2.16
C ALA A 113 -13.03 6.07 1.16
N PRO A 114 -13.74 6.39 0.05
CA PRO A 114 -14.13 5.38 -0.94
C PRO A 114 -12.97 4.59 -1.55
N GLU A 115 -11.74 5.14 -1.56
CA GLU A 115 -10.55 4.44 -2.06
C GLU A 115 -10.16 3.27 -1.15
N ILE A 116 -10.32 3.43 0.15
CA ILE A 116 -10.06 2.37 1.14
C ILE A 116 -11.12 1.29 1.00
N THR A 117 -12.39 1.66 0.86
CA THR A 117 -13.49 0.70 0.61
C THR A 117 -13.25 -0.08 -0.67
N HIS A 118 -12.91 0.60 -1.78
CA HIS A 118 -12.59 -0.05 -3.06
C HIS A 118 -11.44 -1.06 -2.92
N LEU A 119 -10.37 -0.71 -2.20
CA LEU A 119 -9.28 -1.63 -1.90
C LEU A 119 -9.77 -2.86 -1.13
N LEU A 120 -10.49 -2.65 -0.02
CA LEU A 120 -10.96 -3.74 0.83
C LEU A 120 -11.88 -4.70 0.06
N ASP A 121 -12.80 -4.17 -0.74
CA ASP A 121 -13.72 -4.96 -1.56
C ASP A 121 -12.96 -5.76 -2.62
N THR A 122 -12.00 -5.14 -3.30
CA THR A 122 -11.14 -5.81 -4.28
C THR A 122 -10.39 -6.98 -3.64
N LEU A 123 -9.80 -6.78 -2.45
CA LEU A 123 -9.05 -7.81 -1.75
C LEU A 123 -9.94 -8.95 -1.24
N ASN A 124 -11.14 -8.64 -0.76
CA ASN A 124 -12.13 -9.64 -0.35
C ASN A 124 -12.58 -10.52 -1.52
N GLN A 125 -12.69 -9.95 -2.72
CA GLN A 125 -13.01 -10.69 -3.95
C GLN A 125 -11.82 -11.51 -4.45
N LEU A 126 -10.62 -10.93 -4.43
CA LEU A 126 -9.39 -11.57 -4.90
C LEU A 126 -8.97 -12.75 -4.04
N LYS A 127 -9.24 -12.69 -2.72
CA LYS A 127 -8.83 -13.68 -1.72
C LYS A 127 -7.34 -14.04 -1.84
N PRO A 128 -6.45 -13.04 -1.69
CA PRO A 128 -5.03 -13.27 -1.82
C PRO A 128 -4.52 -14.19 -0.70
N ARG A 129 -3.45 -14.94 -0.97
CA ARG A 129 -2.86 -15.81 0.05
C ARG A 129 -2.14 -15.03 1.15
N ALA A 130 -1.63 -13.85 0.84
CA ALA A 130 -1.04 -12.90 1.78
C ALA A 130 -0.99 -11.50 1.16
N ILE A 131 -0.90 -10.49 2.02
CA ILE A 131 -0.76 -9.09 1.62
C ILE A 131 0.49 -8.49 2.27
N VAL A 132 1.39 -7.94 1.47
CA VAL A 132 2.49 -7.11 1.96
C VAL A 132 2.06 -5.65 1.96
N VAL A 133 2.14 -5.01 3.11
CA VAL A 133 1.88 -3.56 3.26
C VAL A 133 3.19 -2.80 3.30
N LEU A 134 3.41 -1.96 2.28
CA LEU A 134 4.62 -1.20 2.06
C LEU A 134 4.47 0.19 2.66
N GLY A 135 4.78 0.34 3.95
CA GLY A 135 4.69 1.62 4.65
C GLY A 135 3.54 1.73 5.66
N ARG A 136 3.42 2.92 6.26
CA ARG A 136 2.51 3.16 7.40
C ARG A 136 1.04 3.27 6.98
N VAL A 137 0.77 3.92 5.85
CA VAL A 137 -0.59 4.10 5.33
C VAL A 137 -1.26 2.76 5.02
N PRO A 138 -0.67 1.86 4.21
CA PRO A 138 -1.30 0.57 3.93
C PRO A 138 -1.40 -0.33 5.16
N LEU A 139 -0.45 -0.25 6.09
CA LEU A 139 -0.55 -0.94 7.39
C LEU A 139 -1.80 -0.48 8.15
N TRP A 140 -1.98 0.82 8.33
CA TRP A 140 -3.16 1.38 8.99
C TRP A 140 -4.45 1.01 8.23
N ALA A 141 -4.47 1.21 6.91
CA ALA A 141 -5.66 1.00 6.09
C ALA A 141 -6.16 -0.46 6.13
N LEU A 142 -5.26 -1.44 6.26
CA LEU A 142 -5.62 -2.86 6.27
C LEU A 142 -5.68 -3.49 7.65
N THR A 143 -5.12 -2.87 8.70
CA THR A 143 -5.10 -3.47 10.05
C THR A 143 -5.66 -2.57 11.16
N GLY A 144 -5.79 -1.27 10.91
CA GLY A 144 -6.06 -0.27 11.95
C GLY A 144 -4.89 -0.03 12.91
N ARG A 145 -3.73 -0.66 12.69
CA ARG A 145 -2.55 -0.56 13.57
C ARG A 145 -1.55 0.46 13.05
N GLU A 146 -0.69 0.93 13.96
CA GLU A 146 0.43 1.82 13.68
C GLU A 146 1.73 1.27 14.29
N GLY A 147 2.86 1.94 14.05
CA GLY A 147 4.16 1.50 14.55
C GLY A 147 4.84 0.48 13.64
N LEU A 148 4.95 0.80 12.34
CA LEU A 148 5.48 -0.09 11.29
C LEU A 148 6.74 -0.86 11.72
N THR A 149 7.78 -0.18 12.18
CA THR A 149 9.07 -0.82 12.52
C THR A 149 8.93 -1.95 13.53
N ALA A 150 8.08 -1.79 14.55
CA ALA A 150 7.87 -2.80 15.59
C ALA A 150 7.01 -3.98 15.12
N LEU A 151 6.24 -3.80 14.05
CA LEU A 151 5.30 -4.80 13.52
C LEU A 151 5.84 -5.58 12.32
N ARG A 152 6.97 -5.16 11.74
CA ARG A 152 7.69 -5.93 10.70
C ARG A 152 8.15 -7.29 11.23
N GLY A 153 8.44 -8.22 10.32
CA GLY A 153 8.83 -9.59 10.68
C GLY A 153 7.71 -10.46 11.26
N GLN A 154 6.46 -10.02 11.15
CA GLN A 154 5.28 -10.71 11.71
C GLN A 154 4.17 -10.84 10.66
N LYS A 155 3.35 -11.88 10.81
CA LYS A 155 2.07 -12.03 10.09
C LYS A 155 0.96 -11.48 11.00
N LEU A 156 0.27 -10.45 10.54
CA LEU A 156 -0.81 -9.80 11.27
C LEU A 156 -2.17 -10.23 10.73
N ALA A 157 -3.15 -10.34 11.61
CA ALA A 157 -4.56 -10.27 11.20
C ALA A 157 -4.94 -8.81 10.89
N GLY A 158 -5.90 -8.63 9.98
CA GLY A 158 -6.46 -7.31 9.67
C GLY A 158 -7.88 -7.39 9.15
N ARG A 159 -8.25 -6.42 8.31
CA ARG A 159 -9.61 -6.21 7.79
C ARG A 159 -10.02 -7.22 6.73
N ILE A 160 -9.07 -7.96 6.16
CA ILE A 160 -9.33 -9.05 5.22
C ILE A 160 -9.28 -10.36 6.01
N SER A 161 -10.46 -10.98 6.20
CA SER A 161 -10.60 -12.17 7.03
C SER A 161 -9.78 -13.34 6.47
N GLY A 162 -9.03 -14.02 7.34
CA GLY A 162 -8.23 -15.19 6.99
C GLY A 162 -6.98 -14.92 6.15
N VAL A 163 -6.68 -13.66 5.81
CA VAL A 163 -5.51 -13.30 5.00
C VAL A 163 -4.44 -12.65 5.88
N PRO A 164 -3.23 -13.23 5.97
CA PRO A 164 -2.13 -12.64 6.71
C PRO A 164 -1.60 -11.37 6.03
N ILE A 165 -1.40 -10.33 6.83
CA ILE A 165 -0.78 -9.06 6.41
C ILE A 165 0.63 -9.00 6.95
N VAL A 166 1.62 -8.80 6.07
CA VAL A 166 3.04 -8.69 6.43
C VAL A 166 3.50 -7.25 6.22
N PRO A 167 3.86 -6.52 7.29
CA PRO A 167 4.38 -5.18 7.17
C PRO A 167 5.82 -5.16 6.66
N ALA A 168 6.11 -4.24 5.74
CA ALA A 168 7.45 -3.99 5.25
C ALA A 168 7.66 -2.48 5.06
N TYR A 169 8.93 -2.06 5.02
CA TYR A 169 9.24 -0.66 4.70
C TYR A 169 8.80 -0.31 3.28
N HIS A 170 8.33 0.91 3.07
CA HIS A 170 8.10 1.38 1.70
C HIS A 170 9.43 1.44 0.93
N PRO A 171 9.51 1.01 -0.35
CA PRO A 171 10.76 1.00 -1.11
C PRO A 171 11.45 2.37 -1.22
N SER A 172 10.69 3.47 -1.20
CA SER A 172 11.29 4.82 -1.16
C SER A 172 12.07 5.09 0.14
N TYR A 173 11.60 4.53 1.27
CA TYR A 173 12.31 4.63 2.55
C TYR A 173 13.48 3.65 2.59
N LEU A 174 13.28 2.42 2.11
CA LEU A 174 14.35 1.43 1.97
C LEU A 174 15.55 2.00 1.19
N ALA A 175 15.32 2.67 0.06
CA ALA A 175 16.39 3.28 -0.74
C ALA A 175 17.29 4.26 0.04
N ARG A 176 16.76 4.91 1.08
CA ARG A 176 17.53 5.78 1.99
C ARG A 176 18.25 4.96 3.04
N LEU A 177 17.56 3.97 3.60
CA LEU A 177 18.04 3.11 4.67
C LEU A 177 19.22 2.23 4.23
N ILE A 178 19.28 1.78 2.97
CA ILE A 178 20.39 0.95 2.45
C ILE A 178 21.77 1.60 2.66
N ASN A 179 21.84 2.93 2.60
CA ASN A 179 23.10 3.64 2.82
C ASN A 179 23.49 3.78 4.31
N MET A 180 22.55 3.48 5.21
CA MET A 180 22.70 3.66 6.66
C MET A 180 22.79 2.33 7.40
N ASP A 181 22.12 1.30 6.88
CA ASP A 181 22.05 -0.04 7.45
C ASP A 181 22.32 -1.07 6.36
N LYS A 182 23.45 -1.77 6.49
CA LYS A 182 23.88 -2.82 5.54
C LYS A 182 22.91 -4.01 5.50
N ASN A 183 22.09 -4.19 6.53
CA ASN A 183 21.10 -5.27 6.61
C ASN A 183 19.71 -4.84 6.12
N ALA A 184 19.53 -3.59 5.68
CA ALA A 184 18.22 -3.05 5.31
C ALA A 184 17.52 -3.89 4.24
N GLU A 185 18.25 -4.25 3.18
CA GLU A 185 17.69 -5.07 2.09
C GLU A 185 17.41 -6.50 2.53
N ALA A 186 18.32 -7.11 3.30
CA ALA A 186 18.13 -8.45 3.83
C ALA A 186 16.88 -8.54 4.72
N THR A 187 16.68 -7.54 5.58
CA THR A 187 15.51 -7.45 6.45
C THR A 187 14.24 -7.20 5.63
N PHE A 188 14.29 -6.38 4.57
CA PHE A 188 13.16 -6.18 3.68
C PHE A 188 12.78 -7.47 2.93
N ARG A 189 13.77 -8.20 2.41
CA ARG A 189 13.56 -9.51 1.77
C ARG A 189 12.98 -10.54 2.73
N ALA A 190 13.40 -10.54 4.00
CA ALA A 190 12.83 -11.43 5.01
C ALA A 190 11.32 -11.20 5.21
N ASP A 191 10.84 -9.95 5.19
CA ASP A 191 9.39 -9.67 5.23
C ASP A 191 8.69 -10.22 3.97
N LEU A 192 9.27 -10.04 2.79
CA LEU A 192 8.69 -10.54 1.55
C LEU A 192 8.64 -12.07 1.52
N VAL A 193 9.68 -12.75 2.00
CA VAL A 193 9.72 -14.21 2.13
C VAL A 193 8.66 -14.69 3.12
N LEU A 194 8.47 -13.99 4.24
CA LEU A 194 7.43 -14.33 5.21
C LEU A 194 6.02 -14.33 4.58
N ALA A 195 5.75 -13.36 3.69
CA ALA A 195 4.50 -13.32 2.93
C ALA A 195 4.46 -14.36 1.81
N ARG A 196 5.59 -14.64 1.16
CA ARG A 196 5.71 -15.66 0.11
C ARG A 196 5.46 -17.07 0.64
N ASP A 197 5.75 -17.33 1.90
CA ASP A 197 5.63 -18.66 2.50
C ASP A 197 4.35 -18.79 3.36
N ALA A 198 3.43 -17.83 3.26
CA ALA A 198 2.08 -17.91 3.80
C ALA A 198 1.12 -18.70 2.90
#